data_AF-A0A956VWI8-F1
#
_entry.id   AF-A0A956VWI8-F1
#
_cell.length_a   1.000
_cell.length_b   1.000
_cell.length_c   1.000
_cell.angle_alpha   90.00
_cell.angle_beta   90.00
_cell.angle_gamma   90.00
#
_symmetry.space_group_name_H-M   'P 1'
#
loop_
_entity.id
_entity.type
_entity.pdbx_description
1 polymer ?
#
loop_
_entity_poly.entity_id
_entity_poly.type
_entity_poly.pdbx_seq_one_letter_code
_entity_poly.pdbx_strand_id
1 'polypeptide(L)' 'MVTISVLVTIAIPQANSLKEKRAVIRSLVERLRSRMHVSAAEVGDQDYVNRAQVGFAVVSGELAAARSV' A
#
# COMPACT_ATOMS: atom_id res chain seq x y z
N MET A 1 -16.08 -11.51 12.31
CA MET A 1 -14.91 -11.38 11.40
C MET A 1 -15.23 -10.27 10.41
N VAL A 2 -14.37 -9.26 10.35
CA VAL A 2 -14.53 -8.08 9.51
C VAL A 2 -13.24 -7.89 8.71
N THR A 3 -13.39 -7.51 7.45
CA THR A 3 -12.27 -7.16 6.57
C THR A 3 -12.43 -5.71 6.17
N ILE A 4 -11.38 -4.91 6.38
CA ILE A 4 -11.32 -3.52 5.91
C ILE A 4 -10.23 -3.46 4.85
N SER A 5 -10.52 -2.80 3.73
CA SER A 5 -9.55 -2.52 2.69
C SER A 5 -9.58 -1.04 2.29
N VAL A 6 -8.42 -0.53 1.91
CA VAL A 6 -8.23 0.85 1.45
C VAL A 6 -7.35 0.84 0.21
N LEU A 7 -7.72 1.65 -0.77
CA LEU A 7 -6.95 1.90 -1.98
C LEU A 7 -6.45 3.34 -1.96
N VAL A 8 -5.14 3.52 -2.08
CA VAL A 8 -4.50 4.84 -2.10
C VAL A 8 -3.76 5.01 -3.41
N THR A 9 -3.98 6.15 -4.07
CA THR A 9 -3.17 6.60 -5.20
C THR A 9 -2.03 7.47 -4.69
N ILE A 10 -0.81 7.16 -5.08
CA ILE A 10 0.42 7.85 -4.68
C ILE A 10 1.06 8.46 -5.93
N ALA A 11 1.32 9.75 -5.88
CA ALA A 11 2.15 10.43 -6.87
C ALA A 11 3.63 10.31 -6.47
N ILE A 12 4.49 9.97 -7.43
CA ILE A 12 5.94 9.80 -7.26
C ILE A 12 6.64 10.69 -8.30
N PRO A 13 6.58 12.02 -8.16
CA PRO A 13 7.04 12.94 -9.20
C PRO A 13 8.54 12.83 -9.52
N GLN A 14 9.35 12.28 -8.60
CA GLN A 14 10.79 12.12 -8.77
C GLN A 14 11.21 10.82 -9.48
N ALA A 15 10.28 9.88 -9.73
CA ALA A 15 10.61 8.63 -10.39
C ALA A 15 10.63 8.81 -11.92
N ASN A 16 11.79 8.56 -12.51
CA ASN A 16 12.04 8.67 -13.96
C ASN A 16 12.09 7.30 -14.65
N SER A 17 11.98 6.21 -13.89
CA SER A 17 11.92 4.85 -14.42
C SER A 17 11.03 3.94 -13.58
N LEU A 18 10.54 2.85 -14.19
CA LEU A 18 9.78 1.82 -13.47
C LEU A 18 10.60 1.18 -12.34
N LYS A 19 11.92 1.10 -12.51
CA LYS A 19 12.82 0.56 -11.47
C LYS A 19 12.87 1.47 -10.24
N GLU A 20 12.99 2.78 -10.44
CA GLU A 20 12.98 3.76 -9.34
C GLU A 20 11.65 3.75 -8.60
N LYS A 21 10.53 3.79 -9.33
CA LYS A 21 9.20 3.63 -8.74
C LYS A 21 9.10 2.36 -7.91
N ARG A 22 9.48 1.20 -8.47
CA ARG A 22 9.42 -0.09 -7.78
C ARG A 22 10.26 -0.09 -6.50
N ALA A 23 11.39 0.61 -6.47
CA ALA A 23 12.20 0.75 -5.26
C ALA A 23 11.49 1.56 -4.16
N VAL A 24 10.87 2.68 -4.53
CA VAL A 24 10.07 3.51 -3.60
C VAL A 24 8.87 2.73 -3.06
N ILE A 25 8.10 2.09 -3.94
CA ILE A 25 6.91 1.33 -3.56
C ILE A 25 7.26 0.11 -2.71
N ARG A 26 8.34 -0.60 -3.02
CA ARG A 26 8.81 -1.72 -2.20
C ARG A 26 9.14 -1.26 -0.77
N SER A 27 9.92 -0.19 -0.63
CA SER A 27 10.28 0.37 0.68
C SER A 27 9.04 0.81 1.46
N LEU A 28 8.06 1.42 0.79
CA LEU A 28 6.79 1.80 1.40
C LEU A 28 6.00 0.58 1.88
N VAL A 29 5.79 -0.41 1.01
CA VAL A 29 5.03 -1.63 1.33
C VAL A 29 5.69 -2.42 2.47
N GLU A 30 7.02 -2.59 2.45
CA GLU A 30 7.77 -3.26 3.52
C GLU A 30 7.67 -2.50 4.85
N ARG A 31 7.76 -1.17 4.83
CA ARG A 31 7.58 -0.34 6.02
C ARG A 31 6.17 -0.46 6.60
N LEU A 32 5.15 -0.54 5.75
CA LEU A 32 3.76 -0.66 6.19
C LEU A 32 3.47 -2.04 6.78
N ARG A 33 3.96 -3.10 6.14
CA ARG A 33 3.86 -4.48 6.67
C ARG A 33 4.65 -4.68 7.97
N SER A 34 5.76 -3.97 8.16
CA SER A 34 6.58 -4.10 9.38
C SER A 34 6.07 -3.26 10.55
N ARG A 35 5.47 -2.09 10.29
CA ARG A 35 4.99 -1.18 11.34
C ARG A 35 3.52 -1.37 11.68
N MET A 36 2.73 -1.92 10.76
CA MET A 36 1.30 -2.10 10.93
C MET A 36 0.91 -3.55 10.68
N HIS A 37 -0.14 -4.02 11.36
CA HIS A 37 -0.68 -5.37 11.18
C HIS A 37 -1.59 -5.45 9.95
N VAL A 38 -1.09 -5.00 8.79
CA VAL A 38 -1.83 -4.94 7.53
C VAL A 38 -1.13 -5.73 6.43
N SER A 39 -1.92 -6.29 5.54
CA SER A 39 -1.44 -6.70 4.22
C SER A 39 -1.41 -5.47 3.30
N ALA A 40 -0.33 -5.31 2.54
CA ALA A 40 -0.11 -4.16 1.65
C ALA A 40 0.47 -4.63 0.31
N ALA A 41 0.03 -4.07 -0.82
CA ALA A 41 0.60 -4.38 -2.14
C ALA A 41 0.32 -3.25 -3.15
N GLU A 42 1.19 -3.11 -4.17
CA GLU A 42 0.85 -2.36 -5.37
C GLU A 42 -0.18 -3.14 -6.19
N VAL A 43 -1.29 -2.50 -6.54
CA VAL A 43 -2.46 -3.14 -7.16
C VAL A 43 -2.90 -2.47 -8.46
N GLY A 44 -2.32 -1.33 -8.81
CA GLY A 44 -2.66 -0.60 -10.04
C GLY A 44 -1.61 0.44 -10.42
N ASP A 45 -1.80 1.04 -11.59
CA ASP A 45 -0.91 2.05 -12.20
C ASP A 45 0.54 1.57 -12.42
N GLN A 46 0.80 0.26 -12.53
CA GLN A 46 2.16 -0.31 -12.58
C GLN A 46 3.01 0.23 -13.73
N ASP A 47 2.39 0.58 -14.87
CA ASP A 47 3.07 1.09 -16.07
C ASP A 47 3.38 2.58 -16.03
N TYR A 48 2.82 3.33 -15.05
CA TYR A 48 3.17 4.73 -14.82
C TYR A 48 4.42 4.82 -13.95
N VAL A 49 5.39 5.63 -14.36
CA VAL A 49 6.61 5.88 -13.56
C VAL A 49 6.34 6.82 -12.38
N ASN A 50 5.44 7.78 -12.57
CA ASN A 50 5.17 8.87 -11.63
C ASN A 50 3.93 8.66 -10.76
N ARG A 51 3.30 7.48 -10.83
CA ARG A 51 2.08 7.16 -10.10
C ARG A 51 2.06 5.68 -9.71
N ALA A 52 1.49 5.37 -8.56
CA ALA A 52 1.23 4.02 -8.12
C ALA A 52 -0.12 3.95 -7.42
N GLN A 53 -0.80 2.81 -7.49
CA GLN A 53 -1.93 2.51 -6.64
C GLN A 53 -1.56 1.39 -5.67
N VAL A 54 -1.68 1.66 -4.38
CA VAL A 54 -1.34 0.71 -3.31
C VAL A 54 -2.61 0.37 -2.53
N GLY A 55 -2.87 -0.93 -2.40
CA GLY A 55 -3.96 -1.48 -1.63
C GLY A 55 -3.47 -1.98 -0.28
N PHE A 56 -4.29 -1.77 0.75
CA PHE A 56 -4.08 -2.27 2.11
C PHE A 56 -5.31 -3.05 2.57
N ALA A 57 -5.12 -4.09 3.37
CA ALA A 57 -6.20 -4.84 3.96
C ALA A 57 -5.85 -5.34 5.37
N VAL A 58 -6.85 -5.33 6.25
CA VAL A 58 -6.79 -5.91 7.60
C VAL A 58 -8.01 -6.80 7.82
N VAL A 59 -7.78 -7.93 8.51
CA VAL A 59 -8.84 -8.87 8.92
C VAL A 59 -8.81 -8.94 10.45
N SER A 60 -9.97 -8.78 11.09
CA SER A 60 -10.09 -8.86 12.55
C SER A 60 -11.38 -9.56 12.98
N GLY A 61 -11.38 -10.10 14.20
CA GLY A 61 -12.60 -10.57 14.87
C GLY A 61 -13.57 -9.44 15.18
N GLU A 62 -13.05 -8.25 15.47
CA GLU A 62 -13.79 -7.09 15.99
C GLU A 62 -13.57 -5.83 15.13
N LEU A 63 -14.65 -5.08 14.88
CA LEU A 63 -14.61 -3.87 14.06
C LEU A 63 -13.78 -2.75 14.70
N ALA A 64 -13.86 -2.58 16.02
CA ALA A 64 -13.11 -1.54 16.73
C ALA A 64 -11.60 -1.71 16.55
N ALA A 65 -11.10 -2.94 16.73
CA ALA A 65 -9.71 -3.29 16.47
C ALA A 65 -9.32 -3.03 15.00
N ALA A 66 -10.16 -3.43 14.03
CA ALA A 66 -9.86 -3.21 12.61
C ALA A 66 -9.80 -1.72 12.22
N ARG A 67 -10.60 -0.84 12.84
CA ARG A 67 -10.61 0.60 12.57
C ARG A 67 -9.46 1.36 13.24
N SER A 68 -8.87 0.77 14.29
CA SER A 68 -7.76 1.38 15.03
C SER A 68 -6.38 1.13 14.40
N VAL A 69 -6.31 0.23 13.42
CA VAL A 69 -5.14 -0.02 12.56
C VAL A 69 -5.08 1.04 11.47
#